data_AF-A0A960E3B5-F1
#
_entry.id   AF-A0A960E3B5-F1
#
_cell.length_a   1.000
_cell.length_b   1.000
_cell.length_c   1.000
_cell.angle_alpha   90.00
_cell.angle_beta   90.00
_cell.angle_gamma   90.00
#
_symmetry.space_group_name_H-M   'P 1'
#
loop_
_entity.id
_entity.type
_entity.pdbx_description
1 polymer ?
#
loop_
_entity_poly.entity_id
_entity_poly.type
_entity_poly.pdbx_seq_one_letter_code
_entity_poly.pdbx_strand_id
1 'polypeptide(L)'
;EIQRIVKALLGSGAHLPKPLMLFVKNLVFLDGAIATLAPDLDLFAEIASIALYFNTRHGDRIAADAGLEPDAWDLDLSALQASVGIDPAEGGGLTHRELQDRRQLLRDRVASSPARRRWNPLRRRSRGARRRH
;
A
#
# COMPACT_ATOMS: atom_id res chain seq x y z
N GLU A 1 -2.20 7.62 3.58
CA GLU A 1 -2.78 6.26 3.53
C GLU A 1 -2.35 5.39 4.71
N ILE A 2 -1.04 5.26 4.96
CA ILE A 2 -0.46 4.57 6.13
C ILE A 2 -1.11 5.00 7.45
N GLN A 3 -1.34 6.30 7.68
CA GLN A 3 -2.02 6.79 8.88
C GLN A 3 -3.40 6.15 9.09
N ARG A 4 -4.16 5.89 8.00
CA ARG A 4 -5.49 5.27 8.07
C ARG A 4 -5.37 3.78 8.42
N ILE A 5 -4.41 3.08 7.81
CA ILE A 5 -4.14 1.67 8.10
C ILE A 5 -3.72 1.52 9.57
N VAL A 6 -2.79 2.35 10.03
CA VAL A 6 -2.31 2.36 11.42
C VAL A 6 -3.46 2.64 12.39
N LYS A 7 -4.32 3.63 12.09
CA LYS A 7 -5.53 3.89 12.89
C LYS A 7 -6.48 2.69 12.91
N ALA A 8 -6.67 2.02 11.78
CA ALA A 8 -7.51 0.82 11.72
C ALA A 8 -6.92 -0.31 12.57
N LEU A 9 -5.61 -0.57 12.47
CA LEU A 9 -4.91 -1.57 13.28
C LEU A 9 -5.04 -1.29 14.79
N LEU A 10 -4.84 -0.04 15.21
CA LEU A 10 -5.02 0.39 16.59
C LEU A 10 -6.47 0.23 17.05
N GLY A 11 -7.44 0.54 16.17
CA GLY A 11 -8.87 0.32 16.43
C GLY A 11 -9.25 -1.16 16.55
N SER A 12 -8.50 -2.05 15.90
CA SER A 12 -8.64 -3.52 15.98
C SER A 12 -7.90 -4.14 17.18
N GLY A 13 -7.33 -3.33 18.08
CA GLY A 13 -6.68 -3.79 19.31
C GLY A 13 -5.17 -4.03 19.19
N ALA A 14 -4.54 -3.69 18.06
CA ALA A 14 -3.09 -3.72 17.96
C ALA A 14 -2.45 -2.71 18.93
N HIS A 15 -1.36 -3.10 19.58
CA HIS A 15 -0.58 -2.21 20.44
C HIS A 15 0.75 -1.87 19.76
N LEU A 16 0.99 -0.58 19.52
CA LEU A 16 2.24 -0.09 18.94
C LEU A 16 3.04 0.68 20.01
N PRO A 17 4.25 0.24 20.36
CA PRO A 17 5.13 0.97 21.27
C PRO A 17 5.40 2.39 20.78
N LYS A 18 5.66 3.33 21.70
CA LYS A 18 5.96 4.74 21.36
C LYS A 18 7.06 4.92 20.30
N PRO A 19 8.19 4.19 20.34
CA PRO A 19 9.21 4.32 19.30
C PRO A 19 8.71 3.94 17.90
N LEU A 20 7.88 2.89 17.80
CA LEU A 20 7.31 2.43 16.54
C LEU A 20 6.30 3.45 15.99
N MET A 21 5.54 4.10 16.88
CA MET A 21 4.65 5.19 16.48
C MET A 21 5.40 6.42 15.95
N LEU A 22 6.54 6.76 16.55
CA LEU A 22 7.41 7.82 16.05
C LEU A 22 7.95 7.49 14.65
N PHE A 23 8.40 6.24 14.45
CA PHE A 23 8.82 5.75 13.15
C PHE A 23 7.73 5.89 12.08
N VAL A 24 6.52 5.44 12.38
CA VAL A 24 5.35 5.60 11.49
C VAL A 24 5.09 7.08 11.17
N LYS A 25 5.18 7.96 12.17
CA LYS A 25 4.98 9.40 11.97
C LYS A 25 6.04 9.98 11.03
N ASN A 26 7.29 9.58 11.19
CA ASN A 26 8.39 10.00 10.33
C ASN A 26 8.17 9.52 8.89
N LEU A 27 7.74 8.27 8.68
CA LEU A 27 7.41 7.75 7.35
C LEU A 27 6.28 8.55 6.67
N VAL A 28 5.21 8.88 7.41
CA VAL A 28 4.11 9.69 6.88
C VAL A 28 4.58 11.10 6.50
N PHE A 29 5.49 11.69 7.29
CA PHE A 29 6.06 13.00 6.98
C PHE A 29 6.94 12.95 5.72
N LEU A 30 7.82 11.94 5.61
CA LEU A 30 8.69 11.76 4.45
C LEU A 30 7.89 11.56 3.16
N ASP A 31 6.83 10.73 3.18
CA ASP A 31 5.94 10.53 2.03
C ASP A 31 5.32 11.85 1.55
N GLY A 32 4.89 12.71 2.48
CA GLY A 32 4.36 14.05 2.15
C GLY A 32 5.43 15.02 1.64
N ALA A 33 6.67 14.93 2.13
CA ALA A 33 7.77 15.73 1.64
C ALA A 33 8.16 15.33 0.22
N ILE A 34 8.27 14.03 -0.07
CA ILE A 34 8.57 13.51 -1.42
C ILE A 34 7.48 13.93 -2.40
N ALA A 35 6.21 13.80 -2.01
CA ALA A 35 5.06 14.26 -2.80
C ALA A 35 5.17 15.71 -3.27
N THR A 36 5.79 16.57 -2.45
CA THR A 36 5.85 18.02 -2.69
C THR A 36 7.15 18.44 -3.36
N LEU A 37 8.28 17.90 -2.90
CA LEU A 37 9.62 18.35 -3.25
C LEU A 37 10.26 17.52 -4.38
N ALA A 38 9.87 16.25 -4.52
CA ALA A 38 10.45 15.33 -5.49
C ALA A 38 9.37 14.43 -6.13
N PRO A 39 8.32 15.00 -6.76
CA PRO A 39 7.22 14.23 -7.32
C PRO A 39 7.66 13.30 -8.48
N ASP A 40 8.74 13.65 -9.16
CA ASP A 40 9.32 12.91 -10.29
C ASP A 40 10.38 11.89 -9.86
N LEU A 41 10.56 11.68 -8.55
CA LEU A 41 11.50 10.71 -8.01
C LEU A 41 11.08 9.29 -8.38
N ASP A 42 11.96 8.54 -9.04
CA ASP A 42 11.74 7.12 -9.31
C ASP A 42 11.93 6.31 -8.02
N LEU A 43 10.83 5.81 -7.48
CA LEU A 43 10.81 5.12 -6.20
C LEU A 43 11.59 3.81 -6.24
N PHE A 44 11.61 3.09 -7.36
CA PHE A 44 12.35 1.83 -7.43
C PHE A 44 13.85 2.05 -7.48
N ALA A 45 14.30 3.03 -8.26
CA ALA A 45 15.71 3.40 -8.33
C ALA A 45 16.22 3.85 -6.95
N GLU A 46 15.45 4.65 -6.23
CA GLU A 46 15.82 5.09 -4.89
C GLU A 46 15.82 3.95 -3.86
N ILE A 47 14.82 3.06 -3.88
CA ILE A 47 14.81 1.88 -3.00
C ILE A 47 16.04 1.01 -3.28
N ALA A 48 16.40 0.80 -4.54
CA ALA A 48 17.60 0.06 -4.94
C ALA A 48 18.88 0.71 -4.39
N SER A 49 19.01 2.02 -4.56
CA SER A 49 20.14 2.81 -4.07
C SER A 49 20.30 2.71 -2.55
N ILE A 50 19.20 2.87 -1.80
CA ILE A 50 19.19 2.77 -0.35
C ILE A 50 19.53 1.34 0.09
N ALA A 51 18.92 0.32 -0.51
CA ALA A 51 19.19 -1.07 -0.18
C ALA A 51 20.66 -1.45 -0.41
N LEU A 52 21.23 -1.03 -1.54
CA LEU A 52 22.65 -1.24 -1.85
C LEU A 52 23.55 -0.54 -0.82
N TYR A 53 23.24 0.70 -0.45
CA TYR A 53 24.00 1.43 0.57
C TYR A 53 24.00 0.68 1.92
N PHE A 54 22.84 0.19 2.36
CA PHE A 54 22.76 -0.57 3.60
C PHE A 54 23.43 -1.94 3.50
N ASN A 55 23.29 -2.63 2.37
CA ASN A 55 23.93 -3.92 2.17
C ASN A 55 25.46 -3.79 2.23
N THR A 56 26.01 -2.84 1.47
CA THR A 56 27.47 -2.60 1.41
C THR A 56 28.07 -2.17 2.76
N ARG A 57 27.33 -1.46 3.60
CA ARG A 57 27.86 -0.89 4.85
C ARG A 57 27.51 -1.71 6.09
N HIS A 58 26.37 -2.40 6.06
CA HIS A 58 25.74 -3.00 7.24
C HIS A 58 25.13 -4.39 6.97
N GLY A 59 25.31 -4.98 5.79
CA GLY A 59 24.72 -6.27 5.39
C GLY A 59 24.93 -7.38 6.43
N ASP A 60 26.17 -7.64 6.81
CA ASP A 60 26.51 -8.68 7.81
C ASP A 60 25.79 -8.49 9.14
N ARG A 61 25.72 -7.23 9.61
CA ARG A 61 25.07 -6.90 10.87
C ARG A 61 23.55 -7.04 10.77
N ILE A 62 22.96 -6.58 9.67
CA ILE A 62 21.52 -6.71 9.43
C ILE A 62 21.14 -8.19 9.35
N ALA A 63 21.93 -9.01 8.65
CA ALA A 63 21.71 -10.44 8.56
C ALA A 63 21.79 -11.12 9.94
N ALA A 64 22.83 -10.82 10.72
CA ALA A 64 22.98 -11.35 12.07
C ALA A 64 21.83 -10.94 13.01
N ASP A 65 21.45 -9.66 13.02
CA ASP A 65 20.36 -9.13 13.86
C ASP A 65 18.99 -9.71 13.44
N ALA A 66 18.81 -10.04 12.16
CA ALA A 66 17.59 -10.64 11.61
C ALA A 66 17.57 -12.19 11.69
N GLY A 67 18.67 -12.83 12.08
CA GLY A 67 18.80 -14.29 12.07
C GLY A 67 18.82 -14.89 10.66
N LEU A 68 19.33 -14.14 9.68
CA LEU A 68 19.51 -14.57 8.29
C LEU A 68 20.96 -15.01 8.06
N GLU A 69 21.17 -15.87 7.06
CA GLU A 69 22.51 -16.25 6.63
C GLU A 69 23.30 -15.04 6.09
N PRO A 70 24.65 -15.04 6.20
CA PRO A 70 25.49 -14.08 5.50
C PRO A 70 25.15 -14.07 4.00
N ASP A 71 25.09 -12.90 3.38
CA ASP A 71 24.65 -12.69 1.99
C ASP A 71 23.18 -13.03 1.66
N ALA A 72 22.34 -13.43 2.62
CA ALA A 72 20.91 -13.62 2.37
C ALA A 72 20.12 -12.31 2.23
N TRP A 73 20.73 -11.19 2.58
CA TRP A 73 20.14 -9.86 2.43
C TRP A 73 20.44 -9.29 1.03
N ASP A 74 19.56 -9.58 0.08
CA ASP A 74 19.55 -8.97 -1.25
C ASP A 74 18.15 -8.45 -1.62
N LEU A 75 18.10 -7.37 -2.40
CA LEU A 75 16.86 -6.76 -2.84
C LEU A 75 16.46 -7.28 -4.23
N ASP A 76 15.42 -8.12 -4.27
CA ASP A 76 14.78 -8.49 -5.54
C ASP A 76 13.81 -7.38 -6.01
N LEU A 77 14.33 -6.48 -6.86
CA LEU A 77 13.52 -5.42 -7.49
C LEU A 77 12.41 -5.96 -8.38
N SER A 78 12.60 -7.12 -9.01
CA SER A 78 11.59 -7.70 -9.91
C SER A 78 10.39 -8.19 -9.10
N ALA A 79 10.64 -8.87 -7.97
CA ALA A 79 9.60 -9.26 -7.04
C ALA A 79 8.87 -8.04 -6.46
N LEU A 80 9.61 -6.97 -6.13
CA LEU A 80 9.03 -5.73 -5.64
C LEU A 80 8.12 -5.06 -6.69
N GLN A 81 8.57 -4.94 -7.94
CA GLN A 81 7.76 -4.43 -9.05
C GLN A 81 6.49 -5.24 -9.27
N ALA A 82 6.61 -6.58 -9.29
CA ALA A 82 5.47 -7.48 -9.44
C ALA A 82 4.46 -7.32 -8.30
N SER A 83 4.91 -7.08 -7.06
CA SER A 83 4.02 -6.89 -5.89
C SER A 83 3.09 -5.69 -6.01
N VAL A 84 3.48 -4.67 -6.78
CA VAL A 84 2.66 -3.48 -7.05
C VAL A 84 2.00 -3.52 -8.43
N GLY A 85 2.05 -4.67 -9.11
CA GLY A 85 1.41 -4.90 -10.41
C GLY A 85 2.13 -4.24 -11.58
N ILE A 86 3.43 -4.00 -11.47
CA ILE A 86 4.28 -3.55 -12.58
C ILE A 86 4.99 -4.76 -13.16
N ASP A 87 4.90 -4.93 -14.48
CA ASP A 87 5.62 -5.99 -15.18
C ASP A 87 7.13 -5.67 -15.18
N PRO A 88 7.98 -6.52 -14.57
CA PRO A 88 9.42 -6.29 -14.56
C PRO A 88 10.02 -6.25 -15.97
N ALA A 89 9.40 -6.93 -16.95
CA ALA A 89 9.87 -6.96 -18.34
C ALA A 89 9.63 -5.63 -19.07
N GLU A 90 8.69 -4.81 -18.61
CA GLU A 90 8.44 -3.48 -19.18
C GLU A 90 9.50 -2.45 -18.75
N GLY A 91 10.38 -2.78 -17.80
CA GLY A 91 11.48 -1.93 -17.36
C GLY A 91 11.04 -0.57 -16.79
N GLY A 92 9.76 -0.45 -16.42
CA GLY A 92 9.16 0.80 -15.99
C GLY A 92 9.59 1.19 -14.58
N GLY A 93 10.12 2.41 -14.45
CA GLY A 93 10.21 3.09 -13.15
C GLY A 93 8.81 3.43 -12.62
N LEU A 94 8.73 3.80 -11.34
CA LEU A 94 7.49 4.30 -10.75
C LEU A 94 7.77 5.59 -10.01
N THR A 95 7.35 6.71 -10.58
CA THR A 95 7.47 7.99 -9.90
C THR A 95 6.45 8.12 -8.77
N HIS A 96 6.76 8.96 -7.78
CA HIS A 96 5.81 9.25 -6.70
C HIS A 96 4.49 9.84 -7.23
N ARG A 97 4.56 10.72 -8.24
CA ARG A 97 3.38 11.29 -8.90
C ARG A 97 2.49 10.21 -9.50
N GLU A 98 3.05 9.31 -10.29
CA GLU A 98 2.28 8.21 -10.91
C GLU A 98 1.62 7.31 -9.87
N LEU A 99 2.31 7.05 -8.75
CA LEU A 99 1.73 6.31 -7.63
C LEU A 99 0.53 7.05 -7.02
N GLN A 100 0.57 8.37 -6.90
CA GLN A 100 -0.56 9.15 -6.41
C GLN A 100 -1.75 9.12 -7.38
N ASP A 101 -1.49 9.30 -8.67
CA ASP A 101 -2.51 9.30 -9.72
C ASP A 101 -3.23 7.94 -9.77
N ARG A 102 -2.48 6.83 -9.73
CA ARG A 102 -3.06 5.48 -9.65
C ARG A 102 -3.95 5.31 -8.43
N ARG A 103 -3.52 5.77 -7.25
CA ARG A 103 -4.33 5.70 -6.02
C ARG A 103 -5.58 6.57 -6.11
N GLN A 104 -5.52 7.73 -6.77
CA GLN A 104 -6.69 8.58 -6.98
C GLN A 104 -7.69 7.90 -7.92
N LEU A 105 -7.23 7.36 -9.04
CA LEU A 105 -8.07 6.60 -9.98
C LEU A 105 -8.78 5.41 -9.30
N LEU A 106 -8.07 4.67 -8.43
CA LEU A 106 -8.67 3.58 -7.66
C LEU A 106 -9.74 4.09 -6.68
N ARG A 107 -9.48 5.20 -5.99
CA ARG A 107 -10.47 5.84 -5.10
C ARG A 107 -11.72 6.25 -5.88
N ASP A 108 -11.55 6.85 -7.04
CA ASP A 108 -12.65 7.33 -7.88
C ASP A 108 -13.48 6.16 -8.42
N ARG A 109 -12.84 5.04 -8.79
CA ARG A 109 -13.54 3.80 -9.19
C ARG A 109 -14.34 3.20 -8.05
N VAL A 110 -13.78 3.14 -6.84
CA VAL A 110 -14.49 2.62 -5.66
C VAL A 110 -15.67 3.52 -5.31
N ALA A 111 -15.51 4.85 -5.41
CA ALA A 111 -16.57 5.81 -5.13
C ALA A 111 -17.68 5.82 -6.20
N SER A 112 -17.33 5.62 -7.48
CA SER A 112 -18.27 5.59 -8.61
C SER A 112 -18.91 4.22 -8.84
N SER A 113 -18.40 3.15 -8.22
CA SER A 113 -19.04 1.84 -8.27
C SER A 113 -20.40 1.93 -7.57
N PRO A 114 -21.53 1.77 -8.30
CA PRO A 114 -22.85 1.83 -7.68
C PRO A 114 -22.92 0.65 -6.71
N ALA A 115 -23.01 0.97 -5.41
CA ALA A 115 -23.17 0.01 -4.33
C ALA A 115 -24.08 -1.11 -4.80
N ARG A 116 -23.49 -2.32 -4.93
CA ARG A 116 -24.17 -3.56 -5.30
C ARG A 116 -25.58 -3.51 -4.75
N ARG A 117 -26.56 -3.43 -5.67
CA ARG A 117 -27.99 -3.36 -5.39
C ARG A 117 -28.27 -4.15 -4.12
N ARG A 118 -28.59 -3.44 -3.05
CA ARG A 118 -29.08 -4.00 -1.80
C ARG A 118 -30.32 -4.80 -2.18
N TRP A 119 -30.16 -6.10 -2.41
CA TRP A 119 -31.25 -7.00 -2.71
C TRP A 119 -32.22 -6.86 -1.55
N ASN A 120 -33.37 -6.24 -1.82
CA ASN A 120 -34.39 -5.98 -0.82
C ASN A 120 -35.50 -7.02 -1.04
N PRO A 121 -35.50 -8.15 -0.30
CA PRO A 121 -36.43 -9.25 -0.57
C PRO A 121 -37.89 -8.90 -0.24
N LEU A 122 -38.14 -7.73 0.37
CA LEU A 122 -39.47 -7.35 0.87
C LEU A 122 -40.40 -6.69 -0.16
N ARG A 123 -39.99 -6.57 -1.43
CA ARG A 123 -40.83 -5.95 -2.48
C ARG A 123 -41.63 -6.92 -3.35
N ARG A 124 -41.76 -8.19 -2.95
CA ARG A 124 -42.45 -9.24 -3.72
C ARG A 124 -43.70 -9.86 -3.07
N ARG A 125 -44.35 -9.17 -2.13
CA ARG A 125 -45.68 -9.54 -1.59
C ARG A 125 -46.66 -8.38 -1.62
N SER A 126 -47.09 -7.94 -2.81
CA SER A 126 -48.26 -7.04 -2.91
C SER A 126 -48.96 -7.03 -4.28
N ARG A 127 -48.82 -8.09 -5.08
CA ARG A 127 -49.66 -8.29 -6.28
C ARG A 127 -50.12 -9.74 -6.38
N GLY A 128 -51.19 -10.06 -5.65
CA GLY A 128 -51.78 -11.40 -5.68
C GLY A 128 -52.93 -11.60 -4.70
N ALA A 129 -53.78 -10.59 -4.49
CA ALA A 129 -55.05 -10.75 -3.80
C ALA A 129 -56.12 -9.99 -4.59
N ARG A 130 -56.53 -10.56 -5.73
CA ARG A 130 -57.76 -10.18 -6.41
C ARG A 130 -58.70 -11.38 -6.44
N ARG A 131 -59.86 -11.14 -5.81
CA ARG A 131 -61.21 -11.62 -6.16
C ARG A 131 -61.52 -13.10 -5.92
N ARG A 132 -62.15 -13.34 -4.76
CA ARG A 132 -63.26 -14.28 -4.63
C ARG A 132 -64.56 -13.49 -4.82
N HIS A 133 -65.41 -13.92 -5.73
CA HIS A 133 -66.87 -14.02 -5.65
C HIS A 133 -67.36 -14.71 -6.91
#